data_AF-A0A139GZA8-F1
#
_entry.id   AF-A0A139GZA8-F1
#
_cell.length_a   1.000
_cell.length_b   1.000
_cell.length_c   1.000
_cell.angle_alpha   90.00
_cell.angle_beta   90.00
_cell.angle_gamma   90.00
#
_symmetry.space_group_name_H-M   'P 1'
#
loop_
_entity.id
_entity.type
_entity.pdbx_description
1 polymer ?
#
loop_
_entity_poly.entity_id
_entity_poly.type
_entity_poly.pdbx_seq_one_letter_code
_entity_poly.pdbx_strand_id
1 'polypeptide(L)'
;MAFPLPPRTIPQCSACLRSYAYAWATLSDTSASQNALRQQTRGKKTSAKASGTVPARLLKDLPGFGKAGSIVPVTRGELRNHWLPKRIAAYVTLIEQRQLRRDNIQIVRDYNFGKKDDLAAAAVAEPAQTSEPTLVYEQKAPEVEKLTAQRSMDLLDIFVPHRLDFYREPIMEEEKLEEPEAAAEKKEDKQQRSASSAASDLLAARSSIAREKPKPKMTGAIYGSVSPHDILLAVRAATATNDEAARVVIAESDIQFLDPQAQSENKIKSIGDFTIELNIKGAEEGIRRNVRVMPQESSREPAG
;
A
#
# COMPACT_ATOMS: atom_id res chain seq x y z
N MET A 1 -65.55 28.69 -37.24
CA MET A 1 -64.28 29.10 -36.61
C MET A 1 -63.35 27.89 -36.68
N ALA A 2 -62.51 27.85 -37.72
CA ALA A 2 -61.62 26.73 -38.00
C ALA A 2 -60.33 26.87 -37.18
N PHE A 3 -59.97 25.82 -36.44
CA PHE A 3 -58.68 25.74 -35.73
C PHE A 3 -57.61 25.16 -36.67
N PRO A 4 -56.38 25.71 -36.65
CA PRO A 4 -55.36 25.45 -37.67
C PRO A 4 -54.74 24.05 -37.51
N LEU A 5 -54.64 23.33 -38.63
CA LEU A 5 -53.83 22.11 -38.75
C LEU A 5 -52.33 22.50 -38.62
N PRO A 6 -51.54 21.81 -37.78
CA PRO A 6 -50.10 22.06 -37.71
C PRO A 6 -49.41 21.65 -39.02
N PRO A 7 -48.42 22.43 -39.50
CA PRO A 7 -47.71 22.12 -40.74
C PRO A 7 -46.89 20.83 -40.59
N ARG A 8 -47.13 19.86 -41.49
CA ARG A 8 -46.28 18.66 -41.63
C ARG A 8 -44.88 19.09 -42.04
N THR A 9 -43.92 18.99 -41.11
CA THR A 9 -42.50 19.18 -41.39
C THR A 9 -41.97 17.98 -42.14
N ILE A 10 -41.78 18.13 -43.46
CA ILE A 10 -41.05 17.16 -44.27
C ILE A 10 -39.59 17.20 -43.82
N PRO A 11 -38.98 16.07 -43.40
CA PRO A 11 -37.62 16.06 -42.85
C PRO A 11 -36.60 16.46 -43.92
N GLN A 12 -35.87 17.54 -43.67
CA GLN A 12 -34.90 18.12 -44.61
C GLN A 12 -33.47 17.58 -44.47
N CYS A 13 -33.20 16.65 -43.54
CA CYS A 13 -31.87 16.06 -43.39
C CYS A 13 -31.90 14.52 -43.44
N SER A 14 -30.79 13.94 -43.89
CA SER A 14 -30.61 12.49 -44.04
C SER A 14 -30.70 11.73 -42.72
N ALA A 15 -30.41 12.38 -41.59
CA ALA A 15 -30.60 11.80 -40.25
C ALA A 15 -32.08 11.70 -39.85
N CYS A 16 -32.88 12.73 -40.13
CA CYS A 16 -34.32 12.71 -39.86
C CYS A 16 -35.09 11.76 -40.78
N LEU A 17 -34.63 11.55 -42.02
CA LEU A 17 -35.19 10.53 -42.91
C LEU A 17 -34.97 9.11 -42.37
N ARG A 18 -33.79 8.83 -41.78
CA ARG A 18 -33.53 7.52 -41.15
C ARG A 18 -34.42 7.30 -39.94
N SER A 19 -34.56 8.28 -39.04
CA SER A 19 -35.43 8.15 -37.86
C SER A 19 -36.90 8.01 -38.23
N TYR A 20 -37.37 8.68 -39.29
CA TYR A 20 -38.74 8.55 -39.75
C TYR A 20 -39.00 7.18 -40.39
N ALA A 21 -38.05 6.64 -41.15
CA ALA A 21 -38.15 5.29 -41.72
C ALA A 21 -38.23 4.18 -40.64
N TYR A 22 -37.49 4.33 -39.53
CA TYR A 22 -37.58 3.39 -38.41
C TYR A 22 -38.91 3.50 -37.64
N ALA A 23 -39.48 4.71 -37.52
CA ALA A 23 -40.77 4.92 -36.87
C ALA A 23 -41.96 4.45 -37.74
N TRP A 24 -41.85 4.58 -39.06
CA TRP A 24 -42.82 4.04 -40.01
C TRP A 24 -42.77 2.51 -40.09
N ALA A 25 -41.58 1.91 -40.00
CA ALA A 25 -41.43 0.44 -40.03
C ALA A 25 -42.13 -0.24 -38.84
N THR A 26 -42.33 0.47 -37.72
CA THR A 26 -43.08 -0.01 -36.55
C THR A 26 -44.58 0.24 -36.61
N LEU A 27 -45.11 0.88 -37.66
CA LEU A 27 -46.56 1.12 -37.83
C LEU A 27 -47.27 0.03 -38.65
N SER A 28 -46.54 -0.90 -39.27
CA SER A 28 -47.14 -2.02 -40.02
C SER A 28 -47.48 -3.22 -39.14
N ASP A 29 -47.02 -3.27 -37.89
CA ASP A 29 -47.34 -4.37 -37.00
C ASP A 29 -47.61 -3.87 -35.58
N THR A 30 -48.74 -4.33 -35.06
CA THR A 30 -49.16 -4.34 -33.66
C THR A 30 -49.72 -3.06 -33.05
N SER A 31 -51.05 -3.07 -32.95
CA SER A 31 -51.83 -2.57 -31.83
C SER A 31 -51.25 -3.02 -30.49
N ALA A 32 -50.51 -2.17 -29.80
CA ALA A 32 -50.23 -2.33 -28.38
C ALA A 32 -50.06 -0.96 -27.72
N SER A 33 -51.19 -0.50 -27.15
CA SER A 33 -51.34 0.39 -26.00
C SER A 33 -50.17 1.34 -25.68
N GLN A 34 -50.37 2.60 -26.06
CA GLN A 34 -49.68 3.76 -25.50
C GLN A 34 -50.01 3.83 -23.99
N ASN A 35 -49.13 3.34 -23.11
CA ASN A 35 -48.94 3.77 -21.70
C ASN A 35 -48.01 2.85 -20.89
N ALA A 36 -46.82 2.52 -21.41
CA ALA A 36 -45.78 1.84 -20.62
C ALA A 36 -44.46 2.62 -20.68
N LEU A 37 -44.52 3.89 -20.28
CA LEU A 37 -43.33 4.70 -20.01
C LEU A 37 -42.65 4.18 -18.72
N ARG A 38 -41.43 3.67 -18.91
CA ARG A 38 -40.30 3.65 -17.95
C ARG A 38 -40.32 2.63 -16.80
N GLN A 39 -40.38 1.35 -17.13
CA GLN A 39 -39.76 0.33 -16.28
C GLN A 39 -38.78 -0.51 -17.09
N GLN A 40 -37.50 -0.13 -17.07
CA GLN A 40 -36.43 -1.00 -17.58
C GLN A 40 -36.29 -2.18 -16.61
N THR A 41 -36.96 -3.29 -16.91
CA THR A 41 -36.63 -4.58 -16.31
C THR A 41 -35.29 -5.02 -16.87
N ARG A 42 -34.23 -4.83 -16.09
CA ARG A 42 -32.90 -5.38 -16.36
C ARG A 42 -33.03 -6.89 -16.53
N GLY A 43 -33.03 -7.36 -17.78
CA GLY A 43 -33.19 -8.77 -18.10
C GLY A 43 -32.16 -9.64 -17.37
N LYS A 44 -32.64 -10.60 -16.59
CA LYS A 44 -31.83 -11.72 -16.10
C LYS A 44 -31.30 -12.46 -17.34
N LYS A 45 -30.02 -12.27 -17.64
CA LYS A 45 -29.37 -12.96 -18.76
C LYS A 45 -29.40 -14.46 -18.47
N THR A 46 -30.21 -15.20 -19.23
CA THR A 46 -30.34 -16.67 -19.13
C THR A 46 -29.16 -17.42 -19.77
N SER A 47 -28.27 -16.71 -20.47
CA SER A 47 -27.00 -17.27 -20.93
C SER A 47 -25.99 -17.28 -19.78
N ALA A 48 -25.69 -18.47 -19.26
CA ALA A 48 -24.55 -18.66 -18.36
C ALA A 48 -23.29 -18.06 -19.02
N LYS A 49 -22.50 -17.32 -18.24
CA LYS A 49 -21.23 -16.75 -18.71
C LYS A 49 -20.38 -17.88 -19.28
N ALA A 50 -19.93 -17.76 -20.53
CA ALA A 50 -19.01 -18.72 -21.11
C ALA A 50 -17.82 -18.87 -20.17
N SER A 51 -17.59 -20.08 -19.67
CA SER A 51 -16.47 -20.37 -18.78
C SER A 51 -15.20 -19.94 -19.51
N GLY A 52 -14.42 -19.03 -18.93
CA GLY A 52 -13.16 -18.52 -19.50
C GLY A 52 -12.03 -19.55 -19.53
N THR A 53 -12.39 -20.83 -19.56
CA THR A 53 -11.52 -21.99 -19.54
C THR A 53 -11.27 -22.50 -20.95
N VAL A 54 -10.02 -22.87 -21.22
CA VAL A 54 -9.54 -23.41 -22.49
C VAL A 54 -9.03 -24.83 -22.22
N PRO A 55 -9.36 -25.82 -23.07
CA PRO A 55 -8.80 -27.16 -22.94
C PRO A 55 -7.30 -27.15 -23.24
N ALA A 56 -6.51 -27.70 -22.33
CA ALA A 56 -5.08 -27.87 -22.49
C ALA A 56 -4.70 -29.34 -22.33
N ARG A 57 -3.73 -29.82 -23.11
CA ARG A 57 -3.20 -31.17 -23.01
C ARG A 57 -1.94 -31.15 -22.13
N LEU A 58 -1.94 -31.93 -21.06
CA LEU A 58 -0.79 -32.02 -20.16
C LEU A 58 0.39 -32.73 -20.84
N LEU A 59 1.60 -32.21 -20.68
CA LEU A 59 2.85 -32.86 -21.09
C LEU A 59 3.56 -33.54 -19.92
N LYS A 60 3.29 -33.05 -18.71
CA LYS A 60 3.84 -33.56 -17.45
C LYS A 60 2.71 -33.91 -16.50
N ASP A 61 2.99 -34.85 -15.60
CA ASP A 61 2.08 -35.17 -14.49
C ASP A 61 1.94 -33.96 -13.58
N LEU A 62 0.70 -33.51 -13.35
CA LEU A 62 0.40 -32.39 -12.47
C LEU A 62 -0.55 -32.82 -11.36
N PRO A 63 -0.13 -32.74 -10.08
CA PRO A 63 -0.99 -33.10 -8.96
C PRO A 63 -2.25 -32.22 -8.94
N GLY A 64 -3.38 -32.86 -8.69
CA GLY A 64 -4.71 -32.30 -8.70
C GLY A 64 -5.26 -31.97 -10.08
N PHE A 65 -4.52 -32.17 -11.17
CA PHE A 65 -5.01 -31.94 -12.53
C PHE A 65 -5.13 -33.24 -13.34
N GLY A 66 -4.11 -34.08 -13.30
CA GLY A 66 -4.09 -35.38 -14.00
C GLY A 66 -2.71 -35.78 -14.50
N LYS A 67 -2.67 -36.96 -15.12
CA LYS A 67 -1.47 -37.53 -15.77
C LYS A 67 -1.10 -36.77 -17.05
N ALA A 68 0.15 -36.89 -17.46
CA ALA A 68 0.63 -36.46 -18.77
C ALA A 68 -0.24 -37.08 -19.87
N GLY A 69 -0.62 -36.26 -20.85
CA GLY A 69 -1.51 -36.62 -21.94
C GLY A 69 -2.99 -36.37 -21.68
N SER A 70 -3.43 -36.14 -20.43
CA SER A 70 -4.82 -35.82 -20.13
C SER A 70 -5.20 -34.41 -20.59
N ILE A 71 -6.50 -34.21 -20.84
CA ILE A 71 -7.03 -32.95 -21.36
C ILE A 71 -7.88 -32.29 -20.28
N VAL A 72 -7.43 -31.13 -19.85
CA VAL A 72 -7.89 -30.50 -18.61
C VAL A 72 -8.37 -29.07 -18.92
N PRO A 73 -9.45 -28.60 -18.25
CA PRO A 73 -9.90 -27.22 -18.38
C PRO A 73 -9.02 -26.28 -17.55
N VAL A 74 -8.42 -25.27 -18.19
CA VAL A 74 -7.47 -24.33 -17.54
C VAL A 74 -7.84 -22.90 -17.90
N THR A 75 -7.56 -21.93 -17.04
CA THR A 75 -7.75 -20.53 -17.40
C THR A 75 -6.75 -20.10 -18.48
N ARG A 76 -7.18 -19.27 -19.43
CA ARG A 76 -6.30 -18.83 -20.55
C ARG A 76 -5.04 -18.11 -20.06
N GLY A 77 -5.14 -17.35 -18.96
CA GLY A 77 -4.01 -16.62 -18.37
C GLY A 77 -2.96 -17.54 -17.77
N GLU A 78 -3.39 -18.58 -17.05
CA GLU A 78 -2.50 -19.56 -16.44
C GLU A 78 -1.76 -20.39 -17.50
N LEU A 79 -2.48 -20.83 -18.53
CA LEU A 79 -1.88 -21.55 -19.65
C LEU A 79 -0.82 -20.71 -20.38
N ARG A 80 -1.11 -19.44 -20.67
CA ARG A 80 -0.19 -18.52 -21.39
C ARG A 80 1.02 -18.13 -20.55
N ASN A 81 0.82 -17.76 -19.29
CA ASN A 81 1.86 -17.14 -18.49
C ASN A 81 2.74 -18.17 -17.75
N HIS A 82 2.20 -19.33 -17.39
CA HIS A 82 2.90 -20.30 -16.52
C HIS A 82 3.15 -21.64 -17.20
N TRP A 83 2.14 -22.23 -17.84
CA TRP A 83 2.24 -23.63 -18.28
C TRP A 83 2.95 -23.81 -19.61
N LEU A 84 2.66 -22.94 -20.58
CA LEU A 84 3.31 -22.99 -21.90
C LEU A 84 4.82 -22.70 -21.80
N PRO A 85 5.29 -21.65 -21.08
CA PRO A 85 6.72 -21.37 -20.97
C PRO A 85 7.49 -22.50 -20.28
N LYS A 86 6.87 -23.14 -19.28
CA LYS A 86 7.48 -24.26 -18.53
C LYS A 86 7.31 -25.63 -19.20
N ARG A 87 6.70 -25.69 -20.40
CA ARG A 87 6.35 -26.92 -21.14
C ARG A 87 5.61 -27.93 -20.26
N ILE A 88 4.67 -27.44 -19.45
CA ILE A 88 3.83 -28.26 -18.58
C ILE A 88 2.62 -28.77 -19.36
N ALA A 89 2.07 -27.94 -20.24
CA ALA A 89 0.95 -28.27 -21.09
C ALA A 89 1.07 -27.59 -22.46
N ALA A 90 0.36 -28.13 -23.43
CA ALA A 90 0.21 -27.59 -24.77
C ALA A 90 -1.25 -27.20 -25.04
N TYR A 91 -1.45 -26.24 -25.95
CA TYR A 91 -2.78 -25.93 -26.46
C TYR A 91 -3.33 -27.12 -27.23
N VAL A 92 -4.60 -27.45 -27.00
CA VAL A 92 -5.35 -28.36 -27.86
C VAL A 92 -5.74 -27.59 -29.12
N THR A 93 -5.40 -28.13 -30.29
CA THR A 93 -5.73 -27.49 -31.57
C THR A 93 -7.24 -27.53 -31.82
N LEU A 94 -7.74 -26.65 -32.70
CA LEU A 94 -9.17 -26.65 -33.06
C LEU A 94 -9.63 -27.94 -33.76
N ILE A 95 -8.70 -28.68 -34.37
CA ILE A 95 -8.99 -29.97 -35.01
C ILE A 95 -9.18 -31.04 -33.95
N GLU A 96 -8.24 -31.13 -33.00
CA GLU A 96 -8.33 -32.03 -31.86
C GLU A 96 -9.57 -31.70 -31.00
N GLN A 97 -9.85 -30.43 -30.74
CA GLN A 97 -11.03 -30.05 -29.96
C GLN A 97 -12.34 -30.52 -30.61
N ARG A 98 -12.42 -30.55 -31.94
CA ARG A 98 -13.56 -31.14 -32.66
C ARG A 98 -13.60 -32.66 -32.51
N GLN A 99 -12.46 -33.34 -32.52
CA GLN A 99 -12.38 -34.79 -32.27
C GLN A 99 -12.84 -35.13 -30.86
N LEU A 100 -12.35 -34.42 -29.83
CA LEU A 100 -12.77 -34.64 -28.44
C LEU A 100 -14.28 -34.49 -28.24
N ARG A 101 -14.90 -33.53 -28.95
CA ARG A 101 -16.35 -33.35 -28.95
C ARG A 101 -17.10 -34.47 -29.66
N ARG A 102 -16.51 -35.11 -30.68
CA ARG A 102 -17.09 -36.30 -31.33
C ARG A 102 -16.96 -37.53 -30.45
N ASP A 103 -15.80 -37.68 -29.82
CA ASP A 103 -15.45 -38.82 -28.98
C ASP A 103 -16.07 -38.73 -27.58
N ASN A 104 -16.76 -37.62 -27.26
CA ASN A 104 -17.38 -37.32 -25.97
C ASN A 104 -16.42 -37.49 -24.77
N ILE A 105 -15.14 -37.14 -24.98
CA ILE A 105 -14.13 -37.19 -23.92
C ILE A 105 -14.40 -36.04 -22.93
N GLN A 106 -14.62 -36.39 -21.66
CA GLN A 106 -14.93 -35.43 -20.61
C GLN A 106 -13.70 -34.56 -20.30
N ILE A 107 -13.83 -33.25 -20.47
CA ILE A 107 -12.79 -32.26 -20.14
C ILE A 107 -12.98 -31.87 -18.67
N VAL A 108 -12.53 -32.74 -17.76
CA VAL A 108 -12.66 -32.56 -16.32
C VAL A 108 -11.28 -32.61 -15.67
N ARG A 109 -11.16 -31.94 -14.52
CA ARG A 109 -9.94 -31.90 -13.72
C ARG A 109 -9.96 -33.04 -12.69
N ASP A 110 -8.89 -33.84 -12.63
CA ASP A 110 -8.77 -34.94 -11.66
C ASP A 110 -8.24 -34.44 -10.32
N TYR A 111 -9.14 -34.07 -9.40
CA TYR A 111 -8.77 -33.56 -8.08
C TYR A 111 -8.04 -34.57 -7.18
N ASN A 112 -8.19 -35.87 -7.45
CA ASN A 112 -7.60 -36.94 -6.65
C ASN A 112 -6.20 -37.33 -7.13
N PHE A 113 -5.79 -36.88 -8.32
CA PHE A 113 -4.49 -37.25 -8.86
C PHE A 113 -3.35 -36.64 -8.04
N GLY A 114 -2.44 -37.47 -7.51
CA GLY A 114 -1.28 -37.00 -6.75
C GLY A 114 -1.60 -36.48 -5.34
N LYS A 115 -2.86 -36.50 -4.90
CA LYS A 115 -3.16 -36.48 -3.48
C LYS A 115 -2.84 -37.87 -2.96
N LYS A 116 -1.81 -37.99 -2.12
CA LYS A 116 -1.72 -39.16 -1.25
C LYS A 116 -2.96 -39.06 -0.39
N ASP A 117 -3.92 -39.95 -0.58
CA ASP A 117 -5.05 -40.03 0.33
C ASP A 117 -4.44 -40.42 1.69
N ASP A 118 -4.19 -39.43 2.53
CA ASP A 118 -3.70 -39.62 3.91
C ASP A 118 -4.68 -40.48 4.73
N LEU A 119 -5.88 -40.73 4.20
CA LEU A 119 -6.91 -41.62 4.75
C LEU A 119 -6.72 -43.09 4.35
N ALA A 120 -6.04 -43.39 3.25
CA ALA A 120 -5.72 -44.77 2.83
C ALA A 120 -4.27 -45.17 3.16
N ALA A 121 -3.35 -44.20 3.25
CA ALA A 121 -1.96 -44.43 3.64
C ALA A 121 -1.79 -44.81 5.14
N ALA A 122 -2.81 -44.60 5.97
CA ALA A 122 -2.83 -45.04 7.37
C ALA A 122 -3.25 -46.52 7.55
N ALA A 123 -3.75 -47.19 6.50
CA ALA A 123 -4.31 -48.55 6.60
C ALA A 123 -3.48 -49.65 5.94
N VAL A 124 -2.40 -49.32 5.22
CA VAL A 124 -1.47 -50.32 4.64
C VAL A 124 -0.03 -49.82 4.81
N ALA A 125 0.46 -49.85 6.04
CA ALA A 125 1.87 -49.75 6.35
C ALA A 125 2.39 -51.14 6.74
N GLU A 126 2.76 -51.93 5.74
CA GLU A 126 3.72 -53.04 5.88
C GLU A 126 4.97 -52.66 5.05
N PRO A 127 6.19 -52.85 5.58
CA PRO A 127 7.40 -52.28 5.00
C PRO A 127 7.99 -53.23 3.95
N ALA A 128 8.08 -52.76 2.70
CA ALA A 128 8.90 -53.41 1.68
C ALA A 128 9.91 -52.42 1.10
N GLN A 129 11.17 -52.79 1.25
CA GLN A 129 12.36 -52.05 0.83
C GLN A 129 12.52 -52.01 -0.70
N THR A 130 13.30 -51.02 -1.15
CA THR A 130 14.04 -50.94 -2.42
C THR A 130 13.35 -50.22 -3.58
N SER A 131 13.65 -48.93 -3.73
CA SER A 131 13.99 -48.32 -5.03
C SER A 131 14.73 -46.99 -4.81
N GLU A 132 15.58 -46.68 -5.77
CA GLU A 132 16.73 -45.78 -5.73
C GLU A 132 16.43 -44.33 -5.31
N PRO A 133 17.38 -43.64 -4.63
CA PRO A 133 17.14 -42.30 -4.12
C PRO A 133 17.24 -41.27 -5.25
N THR A 134 16.11 -40.89 -5.83
CA THR A 134 16.00 -39.56 -6.44
C THR A 134 16.22 -38.53 -5.32
N LEU A 135 17.37 -37.84 -5.38
CA LEU A 135 17.74 -36.75 -4.49
C LEU A 135 16.75 -35.60 -4.62
N VAL A 136 15.65 -35.70 -3.88
CA VAL A 136 14.83 -34.56 -3.53
C VAL A 136 15.68 -33.75 -2.57
N TYR A 137 16.33 -32.70 -3.08
CA TYR A 137 16.92 -31.67 -2.23
C TYR A 137 15.76 -31.00 -1.50
N GLU A 138 15.38 -31.55 -0.35
CA GLU A 138 14.67 -30.78 0.65
C GLU A 138 15.57 -29.60 0.95
N GLN A 139 15.16 -28.41 0.49
CA GLN A 139 15.80 -27.17 0.90
C GLN A 139 15.53 -27.05 2.40
N LYS A 140 16.40 -27.65 3.21
CA LYS A 140 16.47 -27.35 4.63
C LYS A 140 16.56 -25.84 4.72
N ALA A 141 15.56 -25.23 5.34
CA ALA A 141 15.60 -23.82 5.64
C ALA A 141 16.96 -23.54 6.30
N PRO A 142 17.72 -22.55 5.83
CA PRO A 142 19.08 -22.32 6.30
C PRO A 142 19.04 -22.24 7.82
N GLU A 143 19.76 -23.14 8.48
CA GLU A 143 19.95 -23.11 9.92
C GLU A 143 20.81 -21.87 10.21
N VAL A 144 20.13 -20.74 10.43
CA VAL A 144 20.79 -19.50 10.86
C VAL A 144 21.27 -19.77 12.28
N GLU A 145 22.59 -19.93 12.42
CA GLU A 145 23.26 -20.03 13.71
C GLU A 145 22.81 -18.87 14.59
N LYS A 146 22.02 -19.18 15.63
CA LYS A 146 21.51 -18.19 16.57
C LYS A 146 22.68 -17.75 17.45
N LEU A 147 23.04 -16.47 17.35
CA LEU A 147 24.02 -15.87 18.25
C LEU A 147 23.55 -15.99 19.71
N THR A 148 24.49 -16.17 20.63
CA THR A 148 24.19 -16.10 22.07
C THR A 148 23.76 -14.68 22.43
N ALA A 149 22.83 -14.56 23.38
CA ALA A 149 22.27 -13.26 23.77
C ALA A 149 23.35 -12.28 24.28
N GLN A 150 24.34 -12.79 25.02
CA GLN A 150 25.50 -12.01 25.48
C GLN A 150 26.30 -11.44 24.29
N ARG A 151 26.61 -12.28 23.30
CA ARG A 151 27.36 -11.85 22.12
C ARG A 151 26.60 -10.81 21.31
N SER A 152 25.28 -10.94 21.20
CA SER A 152 24.48 -9.91 20.51
C SER A 152 24.53 -8.56 21.23
N MET A 153 24.62 -8.53 22.56
CA MET A 153 24.74 -7.28 23.32
C MET A 153 26.08 -6.61 23.08
N ASP A 154 27.17 -7.37 23.11
CA ASP A 154 28.51 -6.86 22.81
C ASP A 154 28.56 -6.24 21.41
N LEU A 155 27.95 -6.90 20.43
CA LEU A 155 27.88 -6.41 19.05
C LEU A 155 27.06 -5.12 18.96
N LEU A 156 25.92 -5.03 19.66
CA LEU A 156 25.15 -3.79 19.68
C LEU A 156 25.90 -2.66 20.39
N ASP A 157 26.70 -2.96 21.42
CA ASP A 157 27.48 -1.94 22.11
C ASP A 157 28.56 -1.31 21.22
N ILE A 158 29.24 -2.16 20.45
CA ILE A 158 30.32 -1.75 19.54
C ILE A 158 29.78 -1.05 18.30
N PHE A 159 28.73 -1.59 17.67
CA PHE A 159 28.31 -1.15 16.33
C PHE A 159 27.22 -0.08 16.34
N VAL A 160 26.38 -0.02 17.37
CA VAL A 160 25.36 1.04 17.45
C VAL A 160 25.99 2.28 18.08
N PRO A 161 26.03 3.43 17.41
CA PRO A 161 26.56 4.65 18.00
C PRO A 161 25.79 5.03 19.28
N HIS A 162 26.49 5.55 20.30
CA HIS A 162 25.82 6.04 21.53
C HIS A 162 24.81 7.16 21.26
N ARG A 163 24.95 7.87 20.14
CA ARG A 163 24.08 8.95 19.68
C ARG A 163 23.58 8.65 18.27
N LEU A 164 22.25 8.60 18.09
CA LEU A 164 21.57 8.39 16.82
C LEU A 164 20.91 9.70 16.39
N ASP A 165 21.36 10.28 15.28
CA ASP A 165 20.88 11.57 14.80
C ASP A 165 19.76 11.39 13.75
N PHE A 166 18.63 12.08 13.94
CA PHE A 166 17.51 12.12 13.00
C PHE A 166 17.25 13.56 12.57
N TYR A 167 17.17 13.80 11.27
CA TYR A 167 16.87 15.11 10.71
C TYR A 167 15.40 15.18 10.29
N ARG A 168 14.66 16.16 10.81
CA ARG A 168 13.23 16.36 10.47
C ARG A 168 12.87 17.83 10.39
N GLU A 169 11.85 18.16 9.60
CA GLU A 169 11.38 19.54 9.46
C GLU A 169 10.62 20.00 10.71
N PRO A 170 11.03 21.12 11.35
CA PRO A 170 10.28 21.71 12.45
C PRO A 170 8.94 22.28 11.95
N ILE A 171 7.88 22.11 12.75
CA ILE A 171 6.64 22.85 12.57
C ILE A 171 6.90 24.28 13.05
N MET A 172 6.96 25.22 12.10
CA MET A 172 6.78 26.62 12.42
C MET A 172 5.28 26.81 12.63
N GLU A 173 4.85 26.81 13.90
CA GLU A 173 3.59 27.46 14.21
C GLU A 173 3.82 28.94 13.94
N GLU A 174 3.45 29.39 12.74
CA GLU A 174 3.04 30.77 12.57
C GLU A 174 1.97 30.97 13.64
N GLU A 175 2.29 31.74 14.68
CA GLU A 175 1.30 32.31 15.56
C GLU A 175 0.29 32.95 14.62
N LYS A 176 -0.77 32.21 14.31
CA LYS A 176 -2.00 32.71 13.77
C LYS A 176 -2.29 33.81 14.76
N LEU A 177 -2.05 35.04 14.32
CA LEU A 177 -2.34 36.26 15.04
C LEU A 177 -3.73 36.05 15.60
N GLU A 178 -3.79 35.60 16.85
CA GLU A 178 -4.94 35.81 17.69
C GLU A 178 -5.03 37.32 17.66
N GLU A 179 -5.99 37.81 16.86
CA GLU A 179 -6.49 39.15 17.00
C GLU A 179 -6.58 39.40 18.50
N PRO A 180 -5.82 40.36 19.08
CA PRO A 180 -5.91 40.60 20.49
C PRO A 180 -7.26 41.26 20.78
N GLU A 181 -8.34 40.47 20.84
CA GLU A 181 -9.65 40.88 21.35
C GLU A 181 -9.65 41.00 22.89
N ALA A 182 -8.47 40.95 23.54
CA ALA A 182 -8.34 41.09 24.98
C ALA A 182 -7.31 42.16 25.41
N ALA A 183 -6.99 43.13 24.55
CA ALA A 183 -6.44 44.41 25.02
C ALA A 183 -7.60 45.35 25.35
N ALA A 184 -8.03 45.28 26.61
CA ALA A 184 -8.95 46.22 27.22
C ALA A 184 -8.64 47.66 26.82
N GLU A 185 -9.68 48.32 26.31
CA GLU A 185 -9.87 49.73 26.06
C GLU A 185 -8.97 50.64 26.92
N LYS A 186 -7.94 51.22 26.29
CA LYS A 186 -7.45 52.55 26.69
C LYS A 186 -7.82 53.51 25.59
N LYS A 187 -8.80 54.37 25.88
CA LYS A 187 -9.11 55.59 25.14
C LYS A 187 -7.81 56.38 24.98
N GLU A 188 -7.29 56.42 23.77
CA GLU A 188 -6.29 57.41 23.39
C GLU A 188 -6.98 58.75 23.25
N ASP A 189 -6.88 59.56 24.30
CA ASP A 189 -7.13 60.99 24.20
C ASP A 189 -6.20 61.56 23.11
N LYS A 190 -6.79 62.28 22.14
CA LYS A 190 -6.10 63.18 21.23
C LYS A 190 -5.45 64.31 22.04
N GLN A 191 -4.33 64.02 22.69
CA GLN A 191 -3.44 65.06 23.20
C GLN A 191 -2.63 65.60 22.02
N GLN A 192 -2.77 66.91 21.83
CA GLN A 192 -2.11 67.68 20.79
C GLN A 192 -0.61 67.41 20.82
N ARG A 193 -0.09 66.82 19.74
CA ARG A 193 1.36 66.70 19.51
C ARG A 193 1.94 68.11 19.41
N SER A 194 2.58 68.55 20.48
CA SER A 194 3.35 69.79 20.49
C SER A 194 4.63 69.61 19.68
N ALA A 195 5.07 70.67 19.01
CA ALA A 195 6.19 70.68 18.07
C ALA A 195 7.57 70.29 18.67
N SER A 196 7.64 69.99 19.98
CA SER A 196 8.83 69.54 20.69
C SER A 196 9.02 68.01 20.70
N SER A 197 8.09 67.21 20.14
CA SER A 197 8.18 65.74 20.17
C SER A 197 9.12 65.12 19.12
N ALA A 198 9.62 65.89 18.15
CA ALA A 198 10.50 65.36 17.11
C ALA A 198 11.87 64.91 17.64
N ALA A 199 12.42 65.61 18.64
CA ALA A 199 13.70 65.26 19.24
C ALA A 199 13.61 63.99 20.11
N SER A 200 12.50 63.80 20.82
CA SER A 200 12.25 62.58 21.60
C SER A 200 12.00 61.37 20.70
N ASP A 201 11.35 61.56 19.55
CA ASP A 201 11.08 60.48 18.60
C ASP A 201 12.37 60.02 17.89
N LEU A 202 13.28 60.95 17.56
CA LEU A 202 14.59 60.61 17.01
C LEU A 202 15.52 59.95 18.02
N LEU A 203 15.42 60.30 19.31
CA LEU A 203 16.13 59.60 20.39
C LEU A 203 15.52 58.22 20.65
N ALA A 204 14.20 58.05 20.55
CA ALA A 204 13.55 56.75 20.64
C ALA A 204 13.97 55.84 19.47
N ALA A 205 14.01 56.38 18.26
CA ALA A 205 14.45 55.65 17.06
C ALA A 205 15.96 55.30 17.07
N ARG A 206 16.81 56.12 17.71
CA ARG A 206 18.24 55.80 17.90
C ARG A 206 18.52 54.86 19.08
N SER A 207 17.72 54.93 20.14
CA SER A 207 17.85 54.04 21.32
C SER A 207 17.17 52.70 21.12
N SER A 208 16.30 52.55 20.12
CA SER A 208 15.96 51.26 19.55
C SER A 208 17.13 50.72 18.73
N ILE A 209 18.22 50.37 19.42
CA ILE A 209 19.21 49.40 18.94
C ILE A 209 18.41 48.23 18.40
N ALA A 210 18.65 47.91 17.12
CA ALA A 210 17.96 46.91 16.32
C ALA A 210 17.43 45.78 17.20
N ARG A 211 16.15 45.86 17.56
CA ARG A 211 15.43 44.70 18.08
C ARG A 211 15.37 43.76 16.90
N GLU A 212 16.31 42.82 16.87
CA GLU A 212 16.24 41.68 15.97
C GLU A 212 14.81 41.19 16.00
N LYS A 213 14.17 41.11 14.82
CA LYS A 213 12.85 40.48 14.69
C LYS A 213 12.90 39.19 15.50
N PRO A 214 11.96 38.93 16.43
CA PRO A 214 11.99 37.70 17.19
C PRO A 214 12.04 36.57 16.16
N LYS A 215 13.17 35.84 16.14
CA LYS A 215 13.27 34.61 15.33
C LYS A 215 12.06 33.76 15.75
N PRO A 216 11.30 33.20 14.80
CA PRO A 216 10.14 32.39 15.15
C PRO A 216 10.62 31.36 16.17
N LYS A 217 10.00 31.37 17.36
CA LYS A 217 10.30 30.39 18.38
C LYS A 217 9.84 29.06 17.80
N MET A 218 10.77 28.29 17.23
CA MET A 218 10.46 26.94 16.81
C MET A 218 9.92 26.23 18.04
N THR A 219 8.66 25.81 17.99
CA THR A 219 7.95 25.19 19.12
C THR A 219 8.52 23.81 19.48
N GLY A 220 9.68 23.47 18.90
CA GLY A 220 10.32 22.17 19.00
C GLY A 220 9.50 21.07 18.33
N ALA A 221 8.26 21.30 17.89
CA ALA A 221 7.44 20.27 17.26
C ALA A 221 7.96 19.95 15.86
N ILE A 222 7.84 18.69 15.47
CA ILE A 222 8.35 18.13 14.22
C ILE A 222 7.20 17.78 13.29
N TYR A 223 7.37 17.97 11.99
CA TYR A 223 6.51 17.39 10.98
C TYR A 223 6.73 15.87 10.93
N GLY A 224 5.73 15.14 11.42
CA GLY A 224 5.76 13.68 11.54
C GLY A 224 6.14 13.22 12.94
N SER A 225 6.69 12.02 13.02
CA SER A 225 7.13 11.43 14.29
C SER A 225 8.30 10.50 14.06
N VAL A 226 9.29 10.49 14.96
CA VAL A 226 10.28 9.41 15.00
C VAL A 226 9.65 8.24 15.75
N SER A 227 9.42 7.15 15.01
CA SER A 227 8.79 5.93 15.53
C SER A 227 9.85 4.90 15.95
N PRO A 228 9.52 3.88 16.76
CA PRO A 228 10.44 2.79 17.06
C PRO A 228 10.92 2.06 15.78
N HIS A 229 10.09 2.07 14.72
CA HIS A 229 10.48 1.54 13.42
C HIS A 229 11.63 2.33 12.77
N ASP A 230 11.59 3.66 12.83
CA ASP A 230 12.67 4.51 12.30
C ASP A 230 13.99 4.26 13.04
N ILE A 231 13.90 4.07 14.36
CA ILE A 231 15.05 3.73 15.21
C ILE A 231 15.60 2.35 14.84
N LEU A 232 14.72 1.37 14.64
CA LEU A 232 15.12 0.02 14.21
C LEU A 232 15.84 0.05 12.85
N LEU A 233 15.37 0.86 11.91
CA LEU A 233 16.05 1.05 10.61
C LEU A 233 17.44 1.66 10.78
N ALA A 234 17.58 2.67 11.63
CA ALA A 234 18.87 3.30 11.91
C ALA A 234 19.85 2.32 12.58
N VAL A 235 19.37 1.54 13.56
CA VAL A 235 20.16 0.50 14.24
C VAL A 235 20.59 -0.58 13.25
N ARG A 236 19.68 -1.06 12.39
CA ARG A 236 20.02 -2.04 11.34
C ARG A 236 21.03 -1.50 10.33
N ALA A 237 20.92 -0.22 9.97
CA ALA A 237 21.89 0.41 9.08
C ALA A 237 23.28 0.48 9.73
N ALA A 238 23.36 0.76 11.04
CA ALA A 238 24.62 0.76 11.77
C ALA A 238 25.24 -0.65 11.89
N THR A 239 24.43 -1.66 12.20
CA THR A 239 24.89 -3.05 12.36
C THR A 239 25.19 -3.75 11.04
N ALA A 240 24.66 -3.27 9.91
CA ALA A 240 24.93 -3.81 8.58
C ALA A 240 26.42 -3.73 8.16
N THR A 241 27.23 -2.92 8.86
CA THR A 241 28.67 -2.84 8.62
C THR A 241 29.40 -4.15 8.93
N ASN A 242 28.83 -5.01 9.79
CA ASN A 242 29.44 -6.28 10.20
C ASN A 242 28.48 -7.45 10.01
N ASP A 243 28.98 -8.53 9.39
CA ASP A 243 28.20 -9.74 9.09
C ASP A 243 27.69 -10.50 10.32
N GLU A 244 28.38 -10.44 11.45
CA GLU A 244 27.90 -11.01 12.73
C GLU A 244 26.79 -10.15 13.32
N ALA A 245 26.99 -8.83 13.36
CA ALA A 245 26.01 -7.89 13.94
C ALA A 245 24.72 -7.81 13.10
N ALA A 246 24.83 -7.97 11.77
CA ALA A 246 23.68 -8.04 10.87
C ALA A 246 22.76 -9.25 11.12
N ARG A 247 23.27 -10.32 11.78
CA ARG A 247 22.46 -11.49 12.16
C ARG A 247 21.60 -11.26 13.40
N VAL A 248 21.83 -10.18 14.15
CA VAL A 248 21.05 -9.86 15.36
C VAL A 248 19.64 -9.44 14.94
N VAL A 249 18.65 -10.24 15.35
CA VAL A 249 17.23 -9.98 15.05
C VAL A 249 16.64 -9.08 16.13
N ILE A 250 16.42 -7.82 15.78
CA ILE A 250 15.76 -6.82 16.64
C ILE A 250 14.33 -6.59 16.13
N ALA A 251 13.36 -6.61 17.03
CA ALA A 251 11.97 -6.26 16.77
C ALA A 251 11.59 -4.89 17.36
N GLU A 252 10.50 -4.29 16.87
CA GLU A 252 9.99 -3.00 17.37
C GLU A 252 9.55 -3.07 18.84
N SER A 253 9.12 -4.26 19.30
CA SER A 253 8.75 -4.52 20.69
C SER A 253 9.91 -4.38 21.67
N ASP A 254 11.13 -4.49 21.17
CA ASP A 254 12.33 -4.57 21.98
C ASP A 254 12.94 -3.18 22.25
N ILE A 255 12.36 -2.13 21.64
CA ILE A 255 12.78 -0.73 21.79
C ILE A 255 11.79 -0.03 22.72
N GLN A 256 12.30 0.52 23.83
CA GLN A 256 11.48 1.27 24.80
C GLN A 256 12.00 2.70 24.97
N PHE A 257 11.08 3.64 25.05
CA PHE A 257 11.39 5.04 25.35
C PHE A 257 11.36 5.23 26.87
N LEU A 258 12.45 5.74 27.44
CA LEU A 258 12.52 6.05 28.87
C LEU A 258 11.93 7.43 29.19
N ASP A 259 11.89 8.34 28.22
CA ASP A 259 11.39 9.69 28.45
C ASP A 259 9.86 9.76 28.49
N PRO A 260 9.28 10.49 29.47
CA PRO A 260 7.84 10.52 29.70
C PRO A 260 7.04 11.13 28.54
N GLN A 261 7.65 12.03 27.76
CA GLN A 261 7.01 12.63 26.58
C GLN A 261 6.89 11.66 25.41
N ALA A 262 7.87 10.77 25.23
CA ALA A 262 7.90 9.81 24.12
C ALA A 262 7.20 8.48 24.48
N GLN A 263 7.14 8.14 25.78
CA GLN A 263 6.56 6.89 26.26
C GLN A 263 5.03 6.84 26.13
N SER A 264 4.33 7.97 26.28
CA SER A 264 2.86 8.01 26.22
C SER A 264 2.30 7.71 24.82
N GLU A 265 3.02 8.11 23.77
CA GLU A 265 2.61 7.94 22.38
C GLU A 265 3.45 6.90 21.60
N ASN A 266 4.45 6.30 22.26
CA ASN A 266 5.50 5.46 21.65
C ASN A 266 6.17 6.11 20.42
N LYS A 267 6.21 7.45 20.39
CA LYS A 267 6.63 8.25 19.25
C LYS A 267 7.19 9.57 19.74
N ILE A 268 8.23 10.05 19.07
CA ILE A 268 8.84 11.36 19.36
C ILE A 268 8.31 12.38 18.35
N LYS A 269 7.69 13.45 18.86
CA LYS A 269 7.17 14.58 18.05
C LYS A 269 7.96 15.88 18.26
N SER A 270 8.88 15.92 19.22
CA SER A 270 9.67 17.11 19.55
C SER A 270 11.14 16.94 19.20
N ILE A 271 11.78 18.06 18.86
CA ILE A 271 13.21 18.24 18.67
C ILE A 271 13.84 18.20 20.06
N GLY A 272 14.90 17.42 20.19
CA GLY A 272 15.57 17.22 21.46
C GLY A 272 16.38 15.94 21.47
N ASP A 273 16.97 15.67 22.63
CA ASP A 273 17.70 14.45 22.92
C ASP A 273 16.78 13.56 23.76
N PHE A 274 16.58 12.33 23.31
CA PHE A 274 15.73 11.33 23.95
C PHE A 274 16.56 10.09 24.31
N THR A 275 16.27 9.48 25.44
CA THR A 275 16.94 8.24 25.86
C THR A 275 16.05 7.04 25.53
N ILE A 276 16.63 6.08 24.81
CA ILE A 276 16.00 4.81 24.47
C ILE A 276 16.73 3.65 25.14
N GLU A 277 15.99 2.59 25.42
CA GLU A 277 16.49 1.32 25.91
C GLU A 277 16.23 0.23 24.87
N LEU A 278 17.28 -0.50 24.50
CA LEU A 278 17.27 -1.61 23.55
C LEU A 278 17.40 -2.92 24.32
N ASN A 279 16.34 -3.71 24.32
CA ASN A 279 16.31 -5.03 24.95
C ASN A 279 16.56 -6.12 23.91
N ILE A 280 17.13 -7.26 24.32
CA ILE A 280 17.23 -8.45 23.46
C ILE A 280 16.61 -9.63 24.20
N LYS A 281 15.87 -10.47 23.48
CA LYS A 281 15.26 -11.67 24.04
C LYS A 281 16.35 -12.61 24.55
N GLY A 282 16.38 -12.84 25.85
CA GLY A 282 17.31 -13.75 26.51
C GLY A 282 18.46 -13.07 27.25
N ALA A 283 18.46 -11.75 27.35
CA ALA A 283 19.37 -11.05 28.25
C ALA A 283 18.63 -9.98 29.06
N GLU A 284 19.09 -9.78 30.29
CA GLU A 284 18.34 -9.07 31.34
C GLU A 284 18.64 -7.56 31.37
N GLU A 285 19.74 -7.12 30.76
CA GLU A 285 20.19 -5.73 30.77
C GLU A 285 19.91 -5.04 29.43
N GLY A 286 19.12 -3.97 29.43
CA GLY A 286 18.87 -3.15 28.25
C GLY A 286 20.02 -2.18 27.95
N ILE A 287 20.38 -2.05 26.67
CA ILE A 287 21.41 -1.08 26.24
C ILE A 287 20.76 0.29 26.06
N ARG A 288 21.26 1.31 26.77
CA ARG A 288 20.78 2.69 26.67
C ARG A 288 21.49 3.45 25.56
N ARG A 289 20.73 4.13 24.70
CA ARG A 289 21.25 4.98 23.62
C ARG A 289 20.49 6.30 23.59
N ASN A 290 21.15 7.34 23.08
CA ASN A 290 20.53 8.66 22.93
C ASN A 290 20.11 8.87 21.48
N VAL A 291 18.85 9.23 21.27
CA VAL A 291 18.27 9.61 20.00
C VAL A 291 18.17 11.13 19.97
N ARG A 292 18.92 11.76 19.08
CA ARG A 292 18.92 13.20 18.91
C ARG A 292 18.14 13.56 17.67
N VAL A 293 17.08 14.34 17.83
CA VAL A 293 16.30 14.84 16.69
C VAL A 293 16.71 16.27 16.41
N MET A 294 17.26 16.52 15.23
CA MET A 294 17.73 17.82 14.76
C MET A 294 16.78 18.40 13.72
N PRO A 295 16.60 19.74 13.70
CA PRO A 295 15.87 20.39 12.62
C PRO A 295 16.64 20.24 11.31
N GLN A 296 15.95 19.81 10.27
CA GLN A 296 16.47 19.84 8.91
C GLN A 296 16.33 21.26 8.36
N GLU A 297 17.45 21.86 7.95
CA GLU A 297 17.41 23.10 7.17
C GLU A 297 16.78 22.76 5.82
N SER A 298 15.55 23.24 5.60
CA SER A 298 14.85 23.01 4.34
C SER A 298 15.64 23.65 3.21
N SER A 299 16.28 22.85 2.35
CA SER A 299 16.98 23.29 1.14
C SER A 299 16.04 23.78 0.03
N ARG A 300 14.94 24.44 0.40
CA ARG A 300 14.12 25.24 -0.50
C ARG A 300 14.76 26.62 -0.64
N GLU A 301 15.96 26.69 -1.18
CA GLU A 301 16.35 27.89 -1.94
C GLU A 301 15.64 27.76 -3.30
N PRO A 302 14.70 28.67 -3.65
CA PRO A 302 14.23 28.73 -5.01
C PRO A 302 15.41 29.16 -5.88
N ALA A 303 15.87 28.27 -6.76
CA ALA A 303 16.76 28.63 -7.84
C ALA A 303 16.07 29.76 -8.65
N GLY A 304 16.58 30.97 -8.49
CA GLY A 304 16.18 32.17 -9.24
C GLY A 304 16.77 32.18 -10.64
#